data_AF-A0AAW1N9Z6-F1
#
_entry.id   AF-A0AAW1N9Z6-F1
#
_cell.length_a   1.000
_cell.length_b   1.000
_cell.length_c   1.000
_cell.angle_alpha   90.00
_cell.angle_beta   90.00
_cell.angle_gamma   90.00
#
_symmetry.space_group_name_H-M   'P 1'
#
loop_
_entity.id
_entity.type
_entity.pdbx_description
1 polymer ?
#
loop_
_entity_poly.entity_id
_entity_poly.type
_entity_poly.pdbx_seq_one_letter_code
_entity_poly.pdbx_strand_id
1 'polypeptide(L)'
;MLLSDPVLFAFALINTGVLLFLWIYYVITISDLECDYLNAQQCCSKLNLWVKPKLYAHIILMAGWMVYELMHVPRGNIGVYEPTEIYNHGQIKKYMRDCMIFLGYYLILFFAYLYCMIVSLLKESPMQQEELEAEF
;
A
#
# COMPACT_ATOMS: atom_id res chain seq x y z
N MET A 1 -26.39 10.96 -3.57
CA MET A 1 -26.64 9.51 -3.39
C MET A 1 -25.65 8.70 -4.23
N LEU A 2 -24.33 8.76 -4.01
CA LEU A 2 -23.39 8.01 -4.87
C LEU A 2 -22.44 7.03 -4.18
N LEU A 3 -22.37 7.00 -2.84
CA LEU A 3 -21.92 5.86 -2.02
C LEU A 3 -22.24 6.23 -0.57
N SER A 4 -22.70 5.29 0.27
CA SER A 4 -22.80 5.59 1.70
C SER A 4 -21.38 5.78 2.25
N ASP A 5 -21.18 6.81 3.08
CA ASP A 5 -19.91 7.12 3.73
C ASP A 5 -19.17 5.87 4.28
N PRO A 6 -19.83 4.91 4.95
CA PRO A 6 -19.17 3.69 5.42
C PRO A 6 -18.65 2.78 4.31
N VAL A 7 -19.29 2.72 3.13
CA VAL A 7 -18.83 1.86 2.02
C VAL A 7 -17.57 2.42 1.39
N LEU A 8 -17.44 3.75 1.31
CA LEU A 8 -16.20 4.42 0.89
C LEU A 8 -15.05 4.13 1.86
N PHE A 9 -15.30 4.25 3.17
CA PHE A 9 -14.29 3.90 4.18
C PHE A 9 -13.93 2.41 4.16
N ALA A 10 -14.91 1.51 3.95
CA ALA A 10 -14.66 0.08 3.82
C ALA A 10 -13.80 -0.25 2.60
N PHE A 11 -14.06 0.38 1.45
CA PHE A 11 -13.24 0.20 0.25
C PHE A 11 -11.80 0.71 0.45
N ALA A 12 -11.64 1.87 1.08
CA ALA A 12 -10.32 2.40 1.45
C ALA A 12 -9.57 1.46 2.43
N LEU A 13 -10.27 0.88 3.39
CA LEU A 13 -9.72 -0.08 4.36
C LEU A 13 -9.26 -1.37 3.69
N ILE A 14 -10.04 -1.91 2.74
CA ILE A 14 -9.65 -3.09 1.95
C ILE A 14 -8.41 -2.78 1.11
N ASN A 15 -8.40 -1.65 0.40
CA ASN A 15 -7.26 -1.26 -0.44
C ASN A 15 -5.97 -1.04 0.38
N THR A 16 -6.08 -0.34 1.52
CA THR A 16 -4.95 -0.15 2.44
C THR A 16 -4.47 -1.46 3.06
N GLY A 17 -5.37 -2.40 3.39
CA GLY A 17 -5.01 -3.74 3.85
C GLY A 17 -4.24 -4.56 2.81
N VAL A 18 -4.68 -4.54 1.55
CA VAL A 18 -3.96 -5.19 0.43
C VAL A 18 -2.58 -4.58 0.23
N LEU A 19 -2.47 -3.25 0.29
CA LEU A 19 -1.19 -2.54 0.22
C LEU A 19 -0.24 -2.91 1.38
N LEU A 20 -0.77 -3.03 2.58
CA LEU A 20 0.00 -3.41 3.77
C LEU A 20 0.58 -4.83 3.60
N PHE A 21 -0.25 -5.78 3.18
CA PHE A 21 0.20 -7.16 2.91
C PHE A 21 1.30 -7.21 1.82
N LEU A 22 1.15 -6.40 0.77
CA LEU A 22 2.15 -6.27 -0.29
C LEU A 22 3.49 -5.67 0.22
N TRP A 23 3.45 -4.69 1.12
CA TRP A 23 4.67 -4.16 1.75
C TRP A 23 5.34 -5.16 2.68
N ILE A 24 4.58 -5.96 3.43
CA ILE A 24 5.13 -7.07 4.22
C ILE A 24 5.85 -8.07 3.30
N TYR A 25 5.23 -8.44 2.18
CA TYR A 25 5.84 -9.31 1.18
C TYR A 25 7.17 -8.74 0.64
N TYR A 26 7.23 -7.44 0.36
CA TYR A 26 8.47 -6.79 -0.06
C TYR A 26 9.55 -6.79 1.02
N VAL A 27 9.20 -6.50 2.27
CA VAL A 27 10.16 -6.55 3.39
C VAL A 27 10.73 -7.96 3.54
N ILE A 28 9.89 -9.00 3.53
CA ILE A 28 10.35 -10.40 3.64
C ILE A 28 11.26 -10.75 2.46
N THR A 29 10.86 -10.44 1.23
CA THR A 29 11.62 -10.81 0.04
C THR A 29 12.97 -10.09 -0.05
N ILE A 30 13.07 -8.85 0.45
CA ILE A 30 14.34 -8.12 0.52
C ILE A 30 15.20 -8.62 1.70
N SER A 31 14.60 -8.96 2.84
CA SER A 31 15.33 -9.59 3.96
C SER A 31 15.93 -10.94 3.56
N ASP A 32 15.19 -11.77 2.82
CA ASP A 32 15.70 -13.03 2.26
C ASP A 32 16.87 -12.78 1.29
N LEU A 33 16.87 -11.64 0.59
CA LEU A 33 17.96 -11.24 -0.28
C LEU A 33 19.18 -10.69 0.50
N GLU A 34 18.98 -9.93 1.58
CA GLU A 34 20.09 -9.45 2.44
C GLU A 34 20.79 -10.62 3.15
N CYS A 35 20.05 -11.66 3.51
CA CYS A 35 20.59 -12.90 4.06
C CYS A 35 21.21 -13.83 2.99
N ASP A 36 21.31 -13.40 1.73
CA ASP A 36 21.85 -14.15 0.58
C ASP A 36 21.14 -15.50 0.35
N TYR A 37 19.87 -15.60 0.75
CA TYR A 37 19.05 -16.82 0.71
C TYR A 37 18.45 -17.08 -0.68
N LEU A 38 18.35 -16.04 -1.52
CA LEU A 38 17.77 -16.06 -2.86
C LEU A 38 18.72 -15.43 -3.89
N ASN A 39 18.77 -15.99 -5.11
CA ASN A 39 19.44 -15.33 -6.23
C ASN A 39 18.71 -14.03 -6.60
N ALA A 40 19.44 -12.91 -6.69
CA ALA A 40 18.90 -11.57 -6.97
C ALA A 40 17.99 -11.51 -8.22
N GLN A 41 18.27 -12.32 -9.25
CA GLN A 41 17.43 -12.43 -10.45
C GLN A 41 16.06 -13.08 -10.18
N GLN A 42 16.01 -14.12 -9.36
CA GLN A 42 14.75 -14.78 -8.99
C GLN A 42 13.89 -13.86 -8.12
N CYS A 43 14.54 -13.10 -7.22
CA CYS A 43 13.91 -12.05 -6.43
C CYS A 43 13.31 -10.95 -7.32
N CYS A 44 14.09 -10.35 -8.23
CA CYS A 44 13.61 -9.29 -9.13
C CYS A 44 12.47 -9.76 -10.03
N SER A 45 12.50 -11.00 -10.51
CA SER A 45 11.40 -11.57 -11.32
C SER A 45 10.11 -11.71 -10.51
N LYS A 46 10.19 -12.20 -9.27
CA LYS A 46 9.03 -12.30 -8.35
C LYS A 46 8.52 -10.90 -7.95
N LEU A 47 9.42 -9.98 -7.61
CA LEU A 47 9.07 -8.59 -7.27
C LEU A 47 8.38 -7.90 -8.45
N ASN A 48 8.97 -7.96 -9.64
CA ASN A 48 8.40 -7.36 -10.85
C ASN A 48 7.08 -8.03 -11.27
N LEU A 49 6.89 -9.31 -10.96
CA LEU A 49 5.60 -9.98 -11.12
C LEU A 49 4.54 -9.39 -10.19
N TRP A 50 4.87 -9.09 -8.93
CA TRP A 50 3.95 -8.50 -7.93
C TRP A 50 3.77 -6.98 -8.07
N VAL A 51 4.71 -6.29 -8.70
CA VAL A 51 4.55 -4.89 -9.12
C VAL A 51 3.41 -4.73 -10.13
N LYS A 52 3.21 -5.70 -11.04
CA LYS A 52 2.12 -5.67 -12.03
C LYS A 52 0.72 -5.66 -11.40
N PRO A 53 0.34 -6.58 -10.49
CA PRO A 53 -0.97 -6.55 -9.83
C PRO A 53 -1.12 -5.33 -8.91
N LYS A 54 -0.05 -4.82 -8.28
CA LYS A 54 -0.08 -3.54 -7.57
C LYS A 54 -0.50 -2.40 -8.51
N LEU A 55 0.11 -2.35 -9.70
CA LEU A 55 -0.23 -1.40 -10.74
C LEU A 55 -1.70 -1.57 -11.14
N TYR A 56 -2.15 -2.77 -11.52
CA TYR A 56 -3.54 -3.07 -11.90
C TYR A 56 -4.57 -2.67 -10.83
N ALA A 57 -4.29 -2.92 -9.55
CA ALA A 57 -5.16 -2.50 -8.45
C ALA A 57 -5.21 -0.97 -8.29
N HIS A 58 -4.09 -0.27 -8.50
CA HIS A 58 -4.03 1.19 -8.48
C HIS A 58 -4.62 1.83 -9.76
N ILE A 59 -4.59 1.14 -10.92
CA ILE A 59 -5.25 1.55 -12.16
C ILE A 59 -6.74 1.75 -11.95
N ILE A 60 -7.37 0.86 -11.19
CA ILE A 60 -8.81 0.89 -10.90
C ILE A 60 -9.19 2.07 -9.99
N LEU A 61 -8.24 2.56 -9.19
CA LEU A 61 -8.49 3.53 -8.11
C LEU A 61 -8.03 4.95 -8.43
N MET A 62 -6.90 5.15 -9.11
CA MET A 62 -6.27 6.47 -9.33
C MET A 62 -5.52 6.53 -10.67
N ALA A 63 -6.24 6.64 -11.79
CA ALA A 63 -5.66 6.61 -13.14
C ALA A 63 -4.64 7.75 -13.44
N GLY A 64 -4.74 8.90 -12.78
CA GLY A 64 -3.91 10.08 -13.05
C GLY A 64 -2.47 10.02 -12.53
N TRP A 65 -2.26 9.46 -11.32
CA TRP A 65 -0.93 9.34 -10.71
C TRP A 65 -0.05 8.32 -11.45
N MET A 66 -0.69 7.32 -12.06
CA MET A 66 -0.03 6.25 -12.79
C MET A 66 0.68 6.72 -14.06
N VAL A 67 0.11 7.65 -14.82
CA VAL A 67 0.78 8.19 -16.02
C VAL A 67 2.05 8.92 -15.62
N TYR A 68 2.00 9.66 -14.51
CA TYR A 68 3.16 10.33 -13.96
C TYR A 68 4.25 9.34 -13.51
N GLU A 69 3.87 8.30 -12.76
CA GLU A 69 4.81 7.31 -12.23
C GLU A 69 5.41 6.41 -13.33
N LEU A 70 4.61 6.01 -14.32
CA LEU A 70 5.07 5.25 -15.49
C LEU A 70 6.01 6.06 -16.39
N MET A 71 5.79 7.39 -16.52
CA MET A 71 6.69 8.26 -17.28
C MET A 71 7.99 8.58 -16.53
N HIS A 72 8.01 8.46 -15.21
CA HIS A 72 9.21 8.70 -14.40
C HIS A 72 10.18 7.51 -14.39
N VAL A 73 9.76 6.32 -14.85
CA VAL A 73 10.64 5.17 -15.02
C VAL A 73 11.52 5.40 -16.27
N PRO A 74 12.86 5.46 -16.14
CA PRO A 74 13.74 5.68 -17.27
C PRO A 74 13.58 4.60 -18.34
N ARG A 75 13.48 5.01 -19.60
CA ARG A 75 13.33 4.12 -20.75
C ARG A 75 14.63 3.33 -20.96
N GLY A 76 14.67 2.08 -20.52
CA GLY A 76 15.84 1.20 -20.66
C GLY A 76 15.78 -0.05 -19.80
N ASN A 77 15.10 0.00 -18.65
CA ASN A 77 14.98 -1.14 -17.75
C ASN A 77 13.81 -2.07 -18.14
N ILE A 78 14.01 -3.39 -17.98
CA ILE A 78 12.99 -4.43 -18.25
C ILE A 78 11.96 -4.52 -17.08
N GLY A 79 12.14 -3.73 -16.01
CA GLY A 79 11.25 -3.63 -14.86
C GLY A 79 11.69 -2.55 -13.87
N VAL A 80 10.86 -2.27 -12.86
CA VAL A 80 11.16 -1.28 -11.80
C VAL A 80 12.37 -1.69 -10.96
N TYR A 81 12.62 -3.00 -10.85
CA TYR A 81 13.73 -3.57 -10.09
C TYR A 81 14.70 -4.28 -11.04
N GLU A 82 15.92 -3.76 -11.16
CA GLU A 82 17.01 -4.40 -11.90
C GLU A 82 17.97 -5.18 -10.99
N PRO A 83 18.37 -6.40 -11.38
CA PRO A 83 19.24 -7.24 -10.55
C PRO A 83 20.65 -6.65 -10.35
N THR A 84 21.13 -5.83 -11.29
CA THR A 84 22.43 -5.16 -11.24
C THR A 84 22.48 -3.98 -10.28
N GLU A 85 21.37 -3.25 -10.08
CA GLU A 85 21.29 -2.16 -9.10
C GLU A 85 21.21 -2.67 -7.66
N ILE A 86 20.55 -3.82 -7.45
CA ILE A 86 20.29 -4.34 -6.11
C ILE A 86 21.55 -4.93 -5.46
N TYR A 87 22.55 -5.39 -6.22
CA TYR A 87 23.78 -5.96 -5.63
C TYR A 87 24.68 -4.92 -4.93
N ASN A 88 24.41 -3.63 -5.13
CA ASN A 88 25.11 -2.60 -4.37
C ASN A 88 24.58 -2.62 -2.92
N HIS A 89 25.34 -3.23 -2.00
CA HIS A 89 24.98 -3.37 -0.57
C HIS A 89 24.53 -2.06 0.09
N GLY A 90 25.01 -0.90 -0.39
CA GLY A 90 24.58 0.41 0.09
C GLY A 90 23.13 0.77 -0.29
N GLN A 91 22.66 0.31 -1.46
CA GLN A 91 21.29 0.54 -1.94
C GLN A 91 20.29 -0.40 -1.26
N ILE A 92 20.64 -1.67 -1.00
CA ILE A 92 19.75 -2.63 -0.31
C ILE A 92 19.29 -2.09 1.04
N LYS A 93 20.23 -1.62 1.88
CA LYS A 93 19.90 -1.08 3.21
C LYS A 93 19.03 0.18 3.13
N LYS A 94 19.22 1.00 2.09
CA LYS A 94 18.37 2.17 1.84
C LYS A 94 16.96 1.73 1.47
N TYR A 95 16.82 0.80 0.53
CA TYR A 95 15.53 0.22 0.13
C TYR A 95 14.79 -0.45 1.28
N MET A 96 15.48 -1.19 2.16
CA MET A 96 14.87 -1.79 3.35
C MET A 96 14.36 -0.73 4.33
N ARG A 97 15.16 0.30 4.59
CA ARG A 97 14.73 1.42 5.46
C ARG A 97 13.51 2.12 4.88
N ASP A 98 13.50 2.38 3.58
CA ASP A 98 12.37 3.04 2.91
C ASP A 98 11.12 2.14 2.95
N CYS A 99 11.26 0.83 2.70
CA CYS A 99 10.19 -0.16 2.88
C CYS A 99 9.62 -0.16 4.31
N MET A 100 10.47 -0.12 5.34
CA MET A 100 10.02 -0.10 6.73
C MET A 100 9.26 1.18 7.09
N ILE A 101 9.69 2.33 6.56
CA ILE A 101 8.98 3.61 6.74
C ILE A 101 7.60 3.52 6.09
N PHE A 102 7.50 3.02 4.85
CA PHE A 102 6.22 2.84 4.18
C PHE A 102 5.31 1.87 4.94
N LEU A 103 5.84 0.74 5.39
CA LEU A 103 5.09 -0.23 6.18
C LEU A 103 4.48 0.42 7.43
N GLY A 104 5.28 1.18 8.18
CA GLY A 104 4.81 1.90 9.37
C GLY A 104 3.76 2.96 9.03
N TYR A 105 3.95 3.72 7.95
CA TYR A 105 3.00 4.72 7.50
C TYR A 105 1.64 4.11 7.12
N TYR A 106 1.63 3.04 6.31
CA TYR A 106 0.39 2.36 5.93
C TYR A 106 -0.29 1.68 7.12
N LEU A 107 0.46 1.20 8.12
CA LEU A 107 -0.09 0.65 9.36
C LEU A 107 -0.84 1.72 10.16
N ILE A 108 -0.27 2.92 10.33
CA ILE A 108 -0.91 4.03 11.04
C ILE A 108 -2.18 4.47 10.29
N LEU A 109 -2.09 4.63 8.96
CA LEU A 109 -3.25 4.96 8.14
C LEU A 109 -4.36 3.92 8.21
N PHE A 110 -4.02 2.63 8.27
CA PHE A 110 -4.99 1.55 8.40
C PHE A 110 -5.84 1.72 9.67
N PHE A 111 -5.21 2.00 10.82
CA PHE A 111 -5.94 2.26 12.06
C PHE A 111 -6.76 3.55 12.01
N ALA A 112 -6.24 4.60 11.36
CA ALA A 112 -6.99 5.84 11.17
C ALA A 112 -8.25 5.63 10.31
N TYR A 113 -8.15 4.90 9.20
CA TYR A 113 -9.30 4.56 8.36
C TYR A 113 -10.30 3.65 9.07
N LEU A 114 -9.81 2.69 9.85
CA LEU A 114 -10.66 1.85 10.70
C LEU A 114 -11.44 2.69 11.72
N TYR A 115 -10.79 3.65 12.38
CA TYR A 115 -11.45 4.57 13.30
C TYR A 115 -12.53 5.41 12.61
N CYS A 116 -12.22 6.03 11.46
CA CYS A 116 -13.20 6.80 10.69
C CYS A 116 -14.39 5.95 10.25
N MET A 117 -14.17 4.69 9.88
CA MET A 117 -15.24 3.76 9.52
C MET A 117 -16.16 3.48 10.71
N ILE A 118 -15.61 3.19 11.89
CA ILE A 118 -16.39 2.92 13.11
C ILE A 118 -17.21 4.16 13.50
N VAL A 119 -16.62 5.35 13.49
CA VAL A 119 -17.33 6.60 13.82
C VAL A 119 -18.47 6.86 12.84
N SER A 120 -18.25 6.60 11.55
CA SER A 120 -19.28 6.77 10.52
C SER A 120 -20.43 5.78 10.71
N LEU A 121 -20.13 4.53 11.06
CA LEU A 121 -21.15 3.51 11.38
C LEU A 121 -21.93 3.83 12.65
N LEU A 122 -21.28 4.39 13.68
CA LEU A 122 -21.95 4.82 14.91
C LEU A 122 -22.88 6.01 14.67
N LYS A 123 -22.47 6.96 13.82
CA LYS A 123 -23.29 8.12 13.46
C LYS A 123 -24.57 7.74 12.70
N GLU A 124 -24.58 6.62 11.98
CA GLU A 124 -25.79 6.09 11.33
C GLU A 124 -26.77 5.42 12.30
N SER A 125 -26.37 5.17 13.56
CA SER A 125 -27.27 4.61 14.57
C SER A 125 -28.12 5.73 15.22
N PRO A 126 -29.46 5.62 15.21
CA PRO A 126 -30.38 6.71 15.61
C PRO A 126 -30.33 7.08 17.10
N MET A 127 -29.64 6.29 17.94
CA MET A 127 -29.64 6.52 19.40
C MET A 127 -28.89 7.78 19.83
N GLN A 128 -27.95 8.30 19.03
CA GLN A 128 -27.22 9.54 19.35
C GLN A 128 -27.91 10.83 18.86
N GLN A 129 -28.84 10.74 17.90
CA GLN A 129 -29.66 11.91 17.53
C GLN A 129 -30.66 12.24 18.63
N GLU A 130 -31.25 11.23 19.28
CA GLU A 130 -32.18 11.43 20.41
C GLU A 130 -31.50 12.02 21.65
N GLU A 131 -30.28 11.60 22.01
CA GLU A 131 -29.55 12.20 23.15
C GLU A 131 -29.16 13.67 22.90
N LEU A 132 -28.85 14.05 21.66
CA LEU A 132 -28.50 15.42 21.30
C LEU A 132 -29.74 16.34 21.18
N GLU A 133 -30.88 15.80 20.74
CA GLU A 133 -32.17 16.51 20.71
C GLU A 133 -32.81 16.63 22.10
N ALA A 134 -32.47 15.74 23.05
CA ALA A 134 -32.93 15.84 24.43
C ALA A 134 -32.17 16.89 25.27
N GLU A 135 -31.03 17.37 24.79
CA GLU A 135 -30.20 18.40 25.45
C GLU A 135 -30.46 19.83 24.92
N PHE A 136 -31.33 19.99 23.91
CA PHE A 136 -31.71 21.29 23.30
C PHE A 136 -33.22 21.57 23.45
#